data_AF-A0A9P0XFX3-F1
#
_entry.id   AF-A0A9P0XFX3-F1
#
_cell.length_a   1.000
_cell.length_b   1.000
_cell.length_c   1.000
_cell.angle_alpha   90.00
_cell.angle_beta   90.00
_cell.angle_gamma   90.00
#
_symmetry.space_group_name_H-M   'P 1'
#
loop_
_entity.id
_entity.type
_entity.pdbx_description
1 polymer ?
#
loop_
_entity_poly.entity_id
_entity_poly.type
_entity_poly.pdbx_seq_one_letter_code
_entity_poly.pdbx_strand_id
1 'polypeptide(L)'
;MFMERENKYAYEIMEKCGYATQLKNVLALNTMLKPNDDFDNLISKDWSKESTSEIFRVFPLIALYCSKNNICISNAIFDNYIDSLTDNIKKSTTEELKSHFFTLSEFPETVSIRTRNYVEIWAALDDACINRFKDWSYDEILSFCALFYKLSATKASDFCYKGIQKLTYRASKLNKSQLVQTFFFIAAMRFSPHDMHGMELAVEKHFDEMSIDELAIVSMGFFKSKVPVRSMSLVSNIIDRICENESTINEVTLAALLKVIRFSRKFPIDNKICIFLDTLQSQVPRLSIMCNVHIALLASSTLTKHEGCLFNIAKTVLSNMSGTRIKDMERLVLTFGTLNMIPDTKENFIESVIEELRKPDRETEIKTHGRSFACCVAYLGLLGYYPIDLMEKVLNKEFLEKTYGKYCLSYGREILTIHNLVKIFHKEKCLEAVTEKEAVTLAKRYTDYIPDINFHKQYNVTEKMFLDLRKVVETTRGGPEYVTGQHILPHHQRGDIIICDSQNDSPVEVKDVFKFGKLHPAPNDSNIWIVLVIAGRNVLLHNSDEPCGHLLSKIRELNAMGYKSAPVIWNIYSKLNTFEDKQEYINNIIAEAKSR
;
A
#
# COMPACT_ATOMS: atom_id res chain seq x y z
N MET A 1 2.70 -20.07 -14.50
CA MET A 1 1.71 -19.16 -13.90
C MET A 1 2.28 -18.61 -12.60
N PHE A 2 2.28 -17.28 -12.43
CA PHE A 2 2.98 -16.65 -11.30
C PHE A 2 2.19 -16.76 -10.00
N MET A 3 2.76 -17.41 -8.98
CA MET A 3 2.24 -17.44 -7.61
C MET A 3 2.99 -16.43 -6.73
N GLU A 4 2.26 -15.56 -6.02
CA GLU A 4 2.87 -14.58 -5.12
C GLU A 4 3.58 -15.27 -3.95
N ARG A 5 4.84 -14.88 -3.66
CA ARG A 5 5.65 -15.46 -2.57
C ARG A 5 4.92 -15.48 -1.22
N GLU A 6 4.19 -14.42 -0.88
CA GLU A 6 3.43 -14.34 0.37
C GLU A 6 2.28 -15.38 0.41
N ASN A 7 1.56 -15.58 -0.70
CA ASN A 7 0.48 -16.56 -0.75
C ASN A 7 1.04 -17.99 -0.69
N LYS A 8 2.20 -18.23 -1.31
CA LYS A 8 2.91 -19.50 -1.18
C LYS A 8 3.27 -19.78 0.28
N TYR A 9 3.90 -18.83 0.97
CA TYR A 9 4.25 -18.96 2.38
C TYR A 9 3.01 -19.19 3.27
N ALA A 10 1.92 -18.45 3.04
CA ALA A 10 0.66 -18.65 3.76
C ALA A 10 0.05 -20.04 3.50
N TYR A 11 0.18 -20.57 2.29
CA TYR A 11 -0.28 -21.93 1.96
C TYR A 11 0.58 -22.99 2.67
N GLU A 12 1.91 -22.82 2.73
CA GLU A 12 2.81 -23.71 3.49
C GLU A 12 2.46 -23.73 4.99
N ILE A 13 2.03 -22.60 5.57
CA ILE A 13 1.50 -22.57 6.94
C ILE A 13 0.22 -23.40 7.04
N MET A 14 -0.73 -23.23 6.11
CA MET A 14 -1.95 -24.04 6.10
C MET A 14 -1.66 -25.54 5.99
N GLU A 15 -0.66 -25.94 5.21
CA GLU A 15 -0.22 -27.35 5.12
C GLU A 15 0.33 -27.85 6.46
N LYS A 16 1.21 -27.09 7.12
CA LYS A 16 1.78 -27.44 8.42
C LYS A 16 0.71 -27.56 9.52
N CYS A 17 -0.31 -26.71 9.49
CA CYS A 17 -1.42 -26.75 10.45
C CYS A 17 -2.46 -27.83 10.12
N GLY A 18 -2.33 -28.55 9.00
CA GLY A 18 -3.31 -29.55 8.56
C GLY A 18 -4.61 -28.95 8.02
N TYR A 19 -4.60 -27.68 7.61
CA TYR A 19 -5.77 -26.97 7.06
C TYR A 19 -5.83 -27.06 5.55
N ALA A 20 -4.67 -27.19 4.90
CA ALA A 20 -4.65 -27.42 3.47
C ALA A 20 -5.23 -28.79 3.16
N THR A 21 -6.04 -28.86 2.09
CA THR A 21 -6.59 -30.13 1.63
C THR A 21 -5.44 -31.08 1.30
N GLN A 22 -5.28 -32.12 2.13
CA GLN A 22 -4.36 -33.22 1.85
C GLN A 22 -5.00 -34.10 0.80
N LEU A 23 -4.52 -33.91 -0.41
CA LEU A 23 -5.02 -34.60 -1.55
C LEU A 23 -4.16 -35.85 -1.75
N LYS A 24 -4.70 -37.02 -1.38
CA LYS A 24 -4.08 -38.29 -1.75
C LYS A 24 -4.12 -38.42 -3.27
N ASN A 25 -3.02 -38.84 -3.88
CA ASN A 25 -2.98 -39.18 -5.30
C ASN A 25 -4.09 -40.20 -5.58
N VAL A 26 -5.17 -39.77 -6.22
CA VAL A 26 -6.20 -40.68 -6.75
C VAL A 26 -5.61 -41.50 -7.91
N LEU A 27 -4.45 -41.08 -8.44
CA LEU A 27 -3.68 -41.74 -9.50
C LEU A 27 -2.96 -43.03 -9.07
N ALA A 28 -3.51 -43.81 -8.14
CA ALA A 28 -3.16 -45.22 -8.00
C ALA A 28 -3.88 -46.05 -9.10
N LEU A 29 -3.80 -45.63 -10.36
CA LEU A 29 -4.25 -46.42 -11.51
C LEU A 29 -3.04 -47.12 -12.10
N ASN A 30 -2.91 -48.41 -11.78
CA ASN A 30 -1.86 -49.33 -12.25
C ASN A 30 -1.92 -49.68 -13.76
N THR A 31 -2.47 -48.80 -14.59
CA THR A 31 -2.62 -49.03 -16.04
C THR A 31 -2.03 -47.86 -16.81
N MET A 32 -0.73 -47.93 -17.09
CA MET A 32 -0.12 -47.04 -18.07
C MET A 32 -0.67 -47.37 -19.47
N LEU A 33 -1.02 -46.33 -20.25
CA LEU A 33 -1.23 -46.47 -21.70
C LEU A 33 0.04 -47.05 -22.33
N LYS A 34 -0.08 -48.05 -23.22
CA LYS A 34 1.06 -48.56 -23.98
C LYS A 34 1.42 -47.57 -25.10
N PRO A 35 2.65 -47.57 -25.64
CA PRO A 35 3.15 -46.49 -26.50
C PRO A 35 2.38 -46.31 -27.82
N ASN A 36 2.21 -45.03 -28.21
CA ASN A 36 1.68 -44.42 -29.45
C ASN A 36 0.32 -44.90 -29.97
N ASP A 37 0.14 -46.19 -30.29
CA ASP A 37 -1.07 -46.66 -30.95
C ASP A 37 -2.32 -46.52 -30.05
N ASP A 38 -2.19 -46.71 -28.74
CA ASP A 38 -3.31 -46.53 -27.80
C ASP A 38 -3.75 -45.06 -27.68
N PHE A 39 -2.81 -44.12 -27.76
CA PHE A 39 -3.12 -42.70 -27.62
C PHE A 39 -3.77 -42.14 -28.88
N ASP A 40 -3.23 -42.46 -30.05
CA ASP A 40 -3.79 -42.01 -31.33
C ASP A 40 -5.21 -42.57 -31.54
N ASN A 41 -5.46 -43.82 -31.10
CA ASN A 41 -6.80 -44.39 -31.07
C ASN A 41 -7.74 -43.67 -30.09
N LEU A 42 -7.27 -43.28 -28.91
CA LEU A 42 -8.08 -42.52 -27.95
C LEU A 42 -8.44 -41.13 -28.48
N ILE A 43 -7.51 -40.45 -29.15
CA ILE A 43 -7.72 -39.09 -29.64
C ILE A 43 -8.56 -39.05 -30.92
N SER A 44 -8.49 -40.09 -31.76
CA SER A 44 -9.32 -40.22 -32.97
C SER A 44 -10.72 -40.80 -32.72
N LYS A 45 -10.99 -41.29 -31.51
CA LYS A 45 -12.30 -41.83 -31.11
C LYS A 45 -13.37 -40.74 -31.06
N ASP A 46 -14.57 -41.07 -31.50
CA ASP A 46 -15.76 -40.20 -31.36
C ASP A 46 -16.36 -40.34 -29.94
N TRP A 47 -15.96 -39.43 -29.04
CA TRP A 47 -16.34 -39.48 -27.64
C TRP A 47 -17.80 -39.11 -27.36
N SER A 48 -18.51 -38.53 -28.34
CA SER A 48 -19.92 -38.16 -28.19
C SER A 48 -20.86 -39.37 -28.00
N LYS A 49 -20.39 -40.57 -28.36
CA LYS A 49 -21.14 -41.84 -28.28
C LYS A 49 -20.78 -42.69 -27.05
N GLU A 50 -19.78 -42.27 -26.28
CA GLU A 50 -19.26 -43.06 -25.17
C GLU A 50 -20.03 -42.85 -23.88
N SER A 51 -19.92 -43.83 -22.97
CA SER A 51 -20.54 -43.73 -21.65
C SER A 51 -19.82 -42.71 -20.78
N THR A 52 -20.54 -42.03 -19.86
CA THR A 52 -19.96 -41.10 -18.89
C THR A 52 -18.82 -41.75 -18.08
N SER A 53 -19.00 -43.01 -17.66
CA SER A 53 -17.98 -43.73 -16.88
C SER A 53 -16.68 -43.91 -17.68
N GLU A 54 -16.78 -44.22 -18.97
CA GLU A 54 -15.61 -44.38 -19.83
C GLU A 54 -14.90 -43.06 -20.09
N ILE A 55 -15.65 -41.98 -20.33
CA ILE A 55 -15.11 -40.62 -20.49
C ILE A 55 -14.29 -40.24 -19.24
N PHE A 56 -14.85 -40.43 -18.05
CA PHE A 56 -14.18 -40.09 -16.79
C PHE A 56 -12.97 -40.97 -16.49
N ARG A 57 -13.04 -42.27 -16.81
CA ARG A 57 -11.93 -43.22 -16.64
C ARG A 57 -10.72 -42.85 -17.49
N VAL A 58 -10.94 -42.27 -18.67
CA VAL A 58 -9.88 -41.96 -19.64
C VAL A 58 -9.17 -40.63 -19.35
N PHE A 59 -9.84 -39.67 -18.69
CA PHE A 59 -9.25 -38.34 -18.45
C PHE A 59 -7.88 -38.42 -17.73
N PRO A 60 -7.73 -39.20 -16.64
CA PRO A 60 -6.45 -39.36 -15.96
C PRO A 60 -5.36 -39.98 -16.85
N LEU A 61 -5.75 -40.88 -17.76
CA LEU A 61 -4.82 -41.54 -18.68
C LEU A 61 -4.26 -40.55 -19.70
N ILE A 62 -5.13 -39.71 -20.27
CA ILE A 62 -4.72 -38.63 -21.19
C ILE A 62 -3.77 -37.66 -20.47
N ALA A 63 -4.11 -37.22 -19.26
CA ALA A 63 -3.27 -36.30 -18.49
C ALA A 63 -1.88 -36.87 -18.21
N LEU A 64 -1.80 -38.15 -17.78
CA LEU A 64 -0.54 -38.83 -17.52
C LEU A 64 0.33 -38.92 -18.77
N TYR A 65 -0.26 -39.25 -19.92
CA TYR A 65 0.46 -39.28 -21.19
C TYR A 65 0.95 -37.89 -21.59
N CYS A 66 0.10 -36.88 -21.47
CA CYS A 66 0.42 -35.49 -21.81
C CYS A 66 1.54 -34.94 -20.93
N SER A 67 1.51 -35.23 -19.62
CA SER A 67 2.54 -34.84 -18.66
C SER A 67 3.91 -35.42 -19.03
N LYS A 68 3.96 -36.71 -19.38
CA LYS A 68 5.21 -37.39 -19.79
C LYS A 68 5.78 -36.88 -21.11
N ASN A 69 4.91 -36.49 -22.05
CA ASN A 69 5.31 -36.09 -23.40
C ASN A 69 5.29 -34.56 -23.60
N ASN A 70 5.05 -33.78 -22.53
CA ASN A 70 4.93 -32.32 -22.56
C ASN A 70 3.92 -31.81 -23.61
N ILE A 71 2.79 -32.50 -23.76
CA ILE A 71 1.71 -32.12 -24.67
C ILE A 71 0.70 -31.27 -23.91
N CYS A 72 0.50 -30.03 -24.35
CA CYS A 72 -0.44 -29.12 -23.70
C CYS A 72 -1.89 -29.50 -24.03
N ILE A 73 -2.77 -29.49 -23.02
CA ILE A 73 -4.22 -29.75 -23.17
C ILE A 73 -4.91 -28.77 -24.14
N SER A 74 -4.29 -27.62 -24.40
CA SER A 74 -4.77 -26.61 -25.33
C SER A 74 -4.65 -26.99 -26.80
N ASN A 75 -4.04 -28.13 -27.11
CA ASN A 75 -3.92 -28.61 -28.48
C ASN A 75 -5.31 -29.02 -29.00
N ALA A 76 -5.62 -28.62 -30.23
CA ALA A 76 -6.89 -28.89 -30.90
C ALA A 76 -7.21 -30.39 -31.03
N ILE A 77 -6.20 -31.27 -30.94
CA ILE A 77 -6.40 -32.72 -30.92
C ILE A 77 -7.33 -33.17 -29.78
N PHE A 78 -7.43 -32.40 -28.69
CA PHE A 78 -8.27 -32.76 -27.55
C PHE A 78 -9.71 -32.25 -27.66
N ASP A 79 -10.04 -31.40 -28.62
CA ASP A 79 -11.31 -30.66 -28.65
C ASP A 79 -12.53 -31.60 -28.54
N ASN A 80 -12.60 -32.65 -29.37
CA ASN A 80 -13.72 -33.60 -29.34
C ASN A 80 -13.89 -34.31 -27.98
N TYR A 81 -12.77 -34.66 -27.35
CA TYR A 81 -12.77 -35.31 -26.05
C TYR A 81 -13.20 -34.32 -24.95
N ILE A 82 -12.70 -33.09 -24.99
CA ILE A 82 -12.99 -32.06 -23.98
C ILE A 82 -14.43 -31.58 -24.06
N ASP A 83 -15.00 -31.43 -25.25
CA ASP A 83 -16.43 -31.18 -25.44
C ASP A 83 -17.26 -32.28 -24.75
N SER A 84 -16.93 -33.54 -25.03
CA SER A 84 -17.63 -34.70 -24.45
C SER A 84 -17.43 -34.80 -22.93
N LEU A 85 -16.25 -34.47 -22.41
CA LEU A 85 -15.96 -34.42 -20.97
C LEU A 85 -16.80 -33.35 -20.27
N THR A 86 -16.76 -32.11 -20.78
CA THR A 86 -17.42 -30.96 -20.17
C THR A 86 -18.95 -31.11 -20.14
N ASP A 87 -19.55 -31.68 -21.20
CA ASP A 87 -20.98 -32.02 -21.25
C ASP A 87 -21.42 -33.02 -20.16
N ASN A 88 -20.49 -33.86 -19.71
CA ASN A 88 -20.75 -34.92 -18.75
C ASN A 88 -20.34 -34.57 -17.30
N ILE A 89 -19.46 -33.57 -17.07
CA ILE A 89 -18.96 -33.21 -15.74
C ILE A 89 -20.07 -33.03 -14.70
N LYS A 90 -21.23 -32.46 -15.07
CA LYS A 90 -22.38 -32.30 -14.18
C LYS A 90 -22.90 -33.61 -13.55
N LYS A 91 -22.67 -34.75 -14.20
CA LYS A 91 -23.09 -36.10 -13.78
C LYS A 91 -22.11 -36.78 -12.81
N SER A 92 -20.90 -36.21 -12.63
CA SER A 92 -19.88 -36.76 -11.73
C SER A 92 -20.36 -36.88 -10.29
N THR A 93 -19.92 -37.89 -9.56
CA THR A 93 -19.97 -37.93 -8.10
C THR A 93 -19.01 -36.89 -7.50
N THR A 94 -19.07 -36.64 -6.19
CA THR A 94 -18.14 -35.72 -5.52
C THR A 94 -16.68 -36.18 -5.65
N GLU A 95 -16.42 -37.48 -5.58
CA GLU A 95 -15.07 -38.04 -5.72
C GLU A 95 -14.56 -38.00 -7.17
N GLU A 96 -15.43 -38.26 -8.15
CA GLU A 96 -15.08 -38.06 -9.57
C GLU A 96 -14.81 -36.59 -9.88
N LEU A 97 -15.59 -35.66 -9.31
CA LEU A 97 -15.37 -34.23 -9.48
C LEU A 97 -13.98 -33.82 -8.95
N LYS A 98 -13.60 -34.27 -7.75
CA LYS A 98 -12.24 -34.08 -7.21
C LYS A 98 -11.19 -34.68 -8.15
N SER A 99 -11.41 -35.91 -8.64
CA SER A 99 -10.54 -36.59 -9.63
C SER A 99 -10.30 -35.74 -10.88
N HIS A 100 -11.33 -35.05 -11.39
CA HIS A 100 -11.18 -34.16 -12.53
C HIS A 100 -10.31 -32.93 -12.23
N PHE A 101 -10.48 -32.29 -11.06
CA PHE A 101 -9.58 -31.20 -10.64
C PHE A 101 -8.13 -31.64 -10.59
N PHE A 102 -7.87 -32.81 -10.03
CA PHE A 102 -6.53 -33.39 -9.96
C PHE A 102 -5.94 -33.63 -11.33
N THR A 103 -6.71 -34.33 -12.15
CA THR A 103 -6.30 -34.70 -13.49
C THR A 103 -5.93 -33.45 -14.29
N LEU A 104 -6.71 -32.38 -14.16
CA LEU A 104 -6.43 -31.11 -14.82
C LEU A 104 -5.12 -30.47 -14.33
N SER A 105 -4.79 -30.60 -13.02
CA SER A 105 -3.55 -30.05 -12.47
C SER A 105 -2.27 -30.81 -12.88
N GLU A 106 -2.39 -32.03 -13.41
CA GLU A 106 -1.25 -32.84 -13.87
C GLU A 106 -0.83 -32.55 -15.31
N PHE A 107 -1.65 -31.83 -16.09
CA PHE A 107 -1.27 -31.42 -17.43
C PHE A 107 -0.11 -30.42 -17.39
N PRO A 108 0.74 -30.38 -18.45
CA PRO A 108 1.75 -29.35 -18.60
C PRO A 108 1.17 -27.94 -18.48
N GLU A 109 1.96 -27.04 -17.90
CA GLU A 109 1.51 -25.69 -17.58
C GLU A 109 1.05 -24.92 -18.83
N THR A 110 -0.14 -24.31 -18.73
CA THR A 110 -0.68 -23.46 -19.80
C THR A 110 -0.20 -22.02 -19.66
N VAL A 111 -0.18 -21.29 -20.78
CA VAL A 111 0.17 -19.86 -20.79
C VAL A 111 -0.80 -18.99 -19.97
N SER A 112 -2.04 -19.46 -19.80
CA SER A 112 -3.10 -18.75 -19.09
C SER A 112 -4.20 -19.72 -18.65
N ILE A 113 -4.90 -19.42 -17.55
CA ILE A 113 -6.13 -20.13 -17.19
C ILE A 113 -7.23 -20.00 -18.26
N ARG A 114 -7.12 -19.04 -19.18
CA ARG A 114 -8.09 -18.80 -20.26
C ARG A 114 -7.74 -19.52 -21.55
N THR A 115 -6.69 -20.33 -21.54
CA THR A 115 -6.30 -21.10 -22.71
C THR A 115 -7.41 -22.11 -23.06
N ARG A 116 -7.64 -22.30 -24.36
CA ARG A 116 -8.59 -23.28 -24.94
C ARG A 116 -8.48 -24.63 -24.25
N ASN A 117 -9.59 -25.36 -24.15
CA ASN A 117 -9.75 -26.65 -23.45
C ASN A 117 -9.55 -26.55 -21.93
N TYR A 118 -8.45 -25.94 -21.46
CA TYR A 118 -8.21 -25.73 -20.03
C TYR A 118 -9.34 -24.90 -19.39
N VAL A 119 -9.75 -23.80 -20.05
CA VAL A 119 -10.82 -22.93 -19.56
C VAL A 119 -12.18 -23.59 -19.55
N GLU A 120 -12.47 -24.42 -20.56
CA GLU A 120 -13.74 -25.12 -20.69
C GLU A 120 -13.91 -26.15 -19.56
N ILE A 121 -12.83 -26.89 -19.24
CA ILE A 121 -12.86 -27.88 -18.16
C ILE A 121 -13.04 -27.19 -16.81
N TRP A 122 -12.20 -26.20 -16.44
CA TRP A 122 -12.34 -25.61 -15.12
C TRP A 122 -13.64 -24.82 -14.96
N ALA A 123 -14.18 -24.23 -16.04
CA ALA A 123 -15.50 -23.58 -16.02
C ALA A 123 -16.63 -24.60 -15.81
N ALA A 124 -16.59 -25.75 -16.51
CA ALA A 124 -17.56 -26.82 -16.29
C ALA A 124 -17.47 -27.41 -14.87
N LEU A 125 -16.26 -27.50 -14.29
CA LEU A 125 -16.05 -27.86 -12.89
C LEU A 125 -16.65 -26.81 -11.94
N ASP A 126 -16.50 -25.52 -12.25
CA ASP A 126 -17.08 -24.40 -11.50
C ASP A 126 -18.60 -24.48 -11.46
N ASP A 127 -19.25 -24.67 -12.61
CA ASP A 127 -20.70 -24.85 -12.71
C ASP A 127 -21.18 -26.07 -11.93
N ALA A 128 -20.47 -27.19 -12.01
CA ALA A 128 -20.80 -28.39 -11.24
C ALA A 128 -20.70 -28.14 -9.72
N CYS A 129 -19.69 -27.38 -9.27
CA CYS A 129 -19.56 -27.00 -7.86
C CYS A 129 -20.70 -26.04 -7.43
N ILE A 130 -21.05 -25.05 -8.23
CA ILE A 130 -22.15 -24.10 -7.95
C ILE A 130 -23.49 -24.83 -7.82
N ASN A 131 -23.73 -25.87 -8.61
CA ASN A 131 -24.97 -26.64 -8.53
C ASN A 131 -25.09 -27.46 -7.24
N ARG A 132 -23.97 -27.72 -6.53
CA ARG A 132 -23.90 -28.60 -5.35
C ARG A 132 -23.62 -27.85 -4.04
N PHE A 133 -23.05 -26.65 -4.10
CA PHE A 133 -22.49 -25.98 -2.92
C PHE A 133 -23.49 -25.65 -1.80
N LYS A 134 -24.80 -25.65 -2.07
CA LYS A 134 -25.81 -25.37 -1.06
C LYS A 134 -25.80 -26.44 0.03
N ASP A 135 -25.64 -27.70 -0.37
CA ASP A 135 -25.71 -28.88 0.49
C ASP A 135 -24.36 -29.26 1.11
N TRP A 136 -23.27 -28.65 0.64
CA TRP A 136 -21.94 -28.87 1.17
C TRP A 136 -21.72 -28.22 2.54
N SER A 137 -21.02 -28.96 3.39
CA SER A 137 -20.39 -28.47 4.62
C SER A 137 -19.34 -27.40 4.34
N TYR A 138 -18.92 -26.69 5.38
CA TYR A 138 -17.89 -25.65 5.25
C TYR A 138 -16.53 -26.25 4.83
N ASP A 139 -16.18 -27.42 5.36
CA ASP A 139 -14.93 -28.10 5.01
C ASP A 139 -14.94 -28.57 3.55
N GLU A 140 -16.08 -29.06 3.05
CA GLU A 140 -16.23 -29.39 1.63
C GLU A 140 -16.05 -28.15 0.75
N ILE A 141 -16.71 -27.03 1.07
CA ILE A 141 -16.56 -25.78 0.30
C ILE A 141 -15.10 -25.35 0.24
N LEU A 142 -14.43 -25.27 1.40
CA LEU A 142 -13.02 -24.88 1.49
C LEU A 142 -12.12 -25.85 0.75
N SER A 143 -12.42 -27.16 0.79
CA SER A 143 -11.64 -28.17 0.07
C SER A 143 -11.67 -27.95 -1.45
N PHE A 144 -12.83 -27.61 -2.01
CA PHE A 144 -12.97 -27.28 -3.44
C PHE A 144 -12.35 -25.92 -3.77
N CYS A 145 -12.41 -24.93 -2.88
CA CYS A 145 -11.66 -23.68 -3.07
C CYS A 145 -10.14 -23.93 -3.17
N ALA A 146 -9.61 -24.87 -2.39
CA ALA A 146 -8.21 -25.28 -2.48
C ALA A 146 -7.87 -25.94 -3.82
N LEU A 147 -8.79 -26.71 -4.40
CA LEU A 147 -8.62 -27.29 -5.74
C LEU A 147 -8.53 -26.21 -6.82
N PHE A 148 -9.41 -25.20 -6.78
CA PHE A 148 -9.30 -24.04 -7.67
C PHE A 148 -8.01 -23.24 -7.47
N TYR A 149 -7.50 -23.18 -6.24
CA TYR A 149 -6.21 -22.55 -5.95
C TYR A 149 -5.04 -23.28 -6.63
N LYS A 150 -5.04 -24.62 -6.62
CA LYS A 150 -4.03 -25.41 -7.35
C LYS A 150 -4.08 -25.17 -8.86
N LEU A 151 -5.27 -25.00 -9.44
CA LEU A 151 -5.45 -24.63 -10.85
C LEU A 151 -5.15 -23.16 -11.16
N SER A 152 -4.80 -22.35 -10.15
CA SER A 152 -4.64 -20.90 -10.25
C SER A 152 -5.90 -20.17 -10.76
N ALA A 153 -7.07 -20.78 -10.59
CA ALA A 153 -8.36 -20.31 -11.11
C ALA A 153 -9.27 -19.70 -10.03
N THR A 154 -8.84 -19.63 -8.75
CA THR A 154 -9.67 -19.12 -7.63
C THR A 154 -10.28 -17.74 -7.88
N LYS A 155 -9.54 -16.84 -8.54
CA LYS A 155 -10.01 -15.48 -8.85
C LYS A 155 -11.08 -15.44 -9.96
N ALA A 156 -11.11 -16.45 -10.82
CA ALA A 156 -12.02 -16.53 -11.96
C ALA A 156 -13.25 -17.41 -11.67
N SER A 157 -13.22 -18.18 -10.59
CA SER A 157 -14.27 -19.11 -10.18
C SER A 157 -15.43 -18.41 -9.46
N ASP A 158 -16.63 -18.54 -10.00
CA ASP A 158 -17.87 -18.07 -9.38
C ASP A 158 -18.24 -18.92 -8.15
N PHE A 159 -17.91 -20.22 -8.17
CA PHE A 159 -18.03 -21.08 -7.00
C PHE A 159 -17.20 -20.53 -5.83
N CYS A 160 -15.92 -20.22 -6.05
CA CYS A 160 -15.04 -19.71 -5.00
C CYS A 160 -15.58 -18.41 -4.43
N TYR A 161 -16.01 -17.49 -5.29
CA TYR A 161 -16.63 -16.24 -4.85
C TYR A 161 -17.87 -16.49 -3.98
N LYS A 162 -18.85 -17.27 -4.47
CA LYS A 162 -20.08 -17.57 -3.74
C LYS A 162 -19.84 -18.37 -2.46
N GLY A 163 -18.88 -19.30 -2.48
CA GLY A 163 -18.48 -20.14 -1.36
C GLY A 163 -17.88 -19.31 -0.23
N ILE A 164 -16.87 -18.48 -0.54
CA ILE A 164 -16.28 -17.56 0.44
C ILE A 164 -17.33 -16.56 0.95
N GLN A 165 -18.21 -16.05 0.09
CA GLN A 165 -19.31 -15.19 0.53
C GLN A 165 -20.22 -15.90 1.56
N LYS A 166 -20.64 -17.15 1.28
CA LYS A 166 -21.45 -17.97 2.19
C LYS A 166 -20.77 -18.16 3.55
N LEU A 167 -19.46 -18.42 3.56
CA LEU A 167 -18.67 -18.55 4.80
C LEU A 167 -18.63 -17.25 5.58
N THR A 168 -18.41 -16.11 4.91
CA THR A 168 -18.34 -14.79 5.58
C THR A 168 -19.67 -14.38 6.21
N TYR A 169 -20.82 -14.65 5.56
CA TYR A 169 -22.14 -14.44 6.16
C TYR A 169 -22.44 -15.34 7.36
N ARG A 170 -21.66 -16.40 7.55
CA ARG A 170 -21.78 -17.36 8.66
C ARG A 170 -20.55 -17.34 9.56
N ALA A 171 -19.81 -16.24 9.59
CA ALA A 171 -18.56 -16.09 10.32
C ALA A 171 -18.63 -16.61 11.77
N SER A 172 -19.72 -16.31 12.49
CA SER A 172 -19.92 -16.73 13.88
C SER A 172 -20.01 -18.25 14.10
N LYS A 173 -20.26 -19.02 13.03
CA LYS A 173 -20.34 -20.48 13.03
C LYS A 173 -19.05 -21.17 12.58
N LEU A 174 -18.10 -20.43 12.04
CA LEU A 174 -16.83 -21.00 11.60
C LEU A 174 -16.00 -21.39 12.82
N ASN A 175 -15.36 -22.55 12.77
CA ASN A 175 -14.29 -22.87 13.71
C ASN A 175 -12.99 -22.15 13.31
N LYS A 176 -11.97 -22.20 14.17
CA LYS A 176 -10.66 -21.58 13.92
C LYS A 176 -10.06 -21.94 12.55
N SER A 177 -10.00 -23.23 12.21
CA SER A 177 -9.39 -23.69 10.95
C SER A 177 -10.13 -23.13 9.73
N GLN A 178 -11.46 -23.24 9.73
CA GLN A 178 -12.30 -22.72 8.66
C GLN A 178 -12.18 -21.21 8.51
N LEU A 179 -12.06 -20.49 9.63
CA LEU A 179 -11.86 -19.05 9.65
C LEU A 179 -10.52 -18.66 9.01
N VAL A 180 -9.42 -19.31 9.40
CA VAL A 180 -8.09 -19.08 8.83
C VAL A 180 -8.06 -19.38 7.33
N GLN A 181 -8.62 -20.51 6.89
CA GLN A 181 -8.72 -20.85 5.46
C GLN A 181 -9.57 -19.84 4.68
N THR A 182 -10.68 -19.37 5.27
CA THR A 182 -11.53 -18.34 4.64
C THR A 182 -10.73 -17.05 4.41
N PHE A 183 -9.97 -16.59 5.40
CA PHE A 183 -9.09 -15.42 5.25
C PHE A 183 -7.97 -15.65 4.22
N PHE A 184 -7.40 -16.85 4.15
CA PHE A 184 -6.44 -17.20 3.10
C PHE A 184 -7.06 -17.02 1.70
N PHE A 185 -8.26 -17.54 1.46
CA PHE A 185 -8.91 -17.41 0.16
C PHE A 185 -9.34 -15.97 -0.14
N ILE A 186 -9.79 -15.20 0.87
CA ILE A 186 -10.00 -13.75 0.72
C ILE A 186 -8.71 -13.06 0.24
N ALA A 187 -7.57 -13.39 0.86
CA ALA A 187 -6.27 -12.85 0.49
C ALA A 187 -5.84 -13.27 -0.93
N ALA A 188 -6.02 -14.54 -1.28
CA ALA A 188 -5.68 -15.09 -2.58
C ALA A 188 -6.54 -14.49 -3.70
N MET A 189 -7.85 -14.31 -3.45
CA MET A 189 -8.80 -13.76 -4.41
C MET A 189 -8.75 -12.22 -4.50
N ARG A 190 -8.27 -11.53 -3.45
CA ARG A 190 -8.14 -10.06 -3.37
C ARG A 190 -9.45 -9.30 -3.56
N PHE A 191 -10.52 -9.77 -2.92
CA PHE A 191 -11.81 -9.07 -2.89
C PHE A 191 -12.23 -8.77 -1.45
N SER A 192 -13.20 -7.86 -1.29
CA SER A 192 -13.82 -7.56 0.00
C SER A 192 -15.18 -8.24 0.11
N PRO A 193 -15.33 -9.28 0.93
CA PRO A 193 -16.63 -9.81 1.30
C PRO A 193 -17.55 -8.74 1.91
N HIS A 194 -18.85 -8.98 1.87
CA HIS A 194 -19.84 -8.03 2.40
C HIS A 194 -19.80 -7.94 3.93
N ASP A 195 -19.60 -9.06 4.62
CA ASP A 195 -19.62 -9.12 6.09
C ASP A 195 -18.22 -9.32 6.69
N MET A 196 -17.32 -8.38 6.40
CA MET A 196 -15.98 -8.37 7.03
C MET A 196 -16.02 -8.03 8.53
N HIS A 197 -17.09 -7.41 9.01
CA HIS A 197 -17.26 -7.13 10.43
C HIS A 197 -17.60 -8.39 11.22
N GLY A 198 -18.49 -9.24 10.72
CA GLY A 198 -18.74 -10.56 11.32
C GLY A 198 -17.49 -11.43 11.36
N MET A 199 -16.65 -11.36 10.31
CA MET A 199 -15.35 -12.04 10.28
C MET A 199 -14.39 -11.51 11.35
N GLU A 200 -14.34 -10.20 11.58
CA GLU A 200 -13.54 -9.58 12.64
C GLU A 200 -13.96 -10.07 14.03
N LEU A 201 -15.26 -10.09 14.33
CA LEU A 201 -15.79 -10.61 15.60
C LEU A 201 -15.47 -12.10 15.79
N ALA A 202 -15.49 -12.89 14.71
CA ALA A 202 -15.11 -14.30 14.75
C ALA A 202 -13.61 -14.49 15.04
N VAL A 203 -12.74 -13.59 14.53
CA VAL A 203 -11.31 -13.59 14.85
C VAL A 203 -11.10 -13.28 16.33
N GLU A 204 -11.79 -12.28 16.88
CA GLU A 204 -11.69 -11.96 18.31
C GLU A 204 -12.09 -13.15 19.19
N LYS A 205 -13.18 -13.84 18.83
CA LYS A 205 -13.66 -15.02 19.56
C LYS A 205 -12.62 -16.15 19.60
N HIS A 206 -11.86 -16.36 18.53
CA HIS A 206 -10.89 -17.45 18.40
C HIS A 206 -9.43 -16.99 18.55
N PHE A 207 -9.19 -15.75 19.01
CA PHE A 207 -7.87 -15.13 19.00
C PHE A 207 -6.84 -15.93 19.81
N ASP A 208 -7.23 -16.37 21.01
CA ASP A 208 -6.33 -17.10 21.93
C ASP A 208 -5.97 -18.51 21.41
N GLU A 209 -6.78 -19.07 20.51
CA GLU A 209 -6.54 -20.37 19.90
C GLU A 209 -5.63 -20.30 18.65
N MET A 210 -5.40 -19.10 18.11
CA MET A 210 -4.60 -18.89 16.90
C MET A 210 -3.12 -18.69 17.24
N SER A 211 -2.26 -19.40 16.52
CA SER A 211 -0.83 -19.12 16.45
C SER A 211 -0.53 -17.81 15.74
N ILE A 212 0.70 -17.30 15.90
CA ILE A 212 1.12 -16.07 15.24
C ILE A 212 1.12 -16.17 13.71
N ASP A 213 1.41 -17.36 13.17
CA ASP A 213 1.38 -17.63 11.74
C ASP A 213 -0.05 -17.66 11.19
N GLU A 214 -1.01 -18.21 11.93
CA GLU A 214 -2.44 -18.13 11.59
C GLU A 214 -2.95 -16.68 11.61
N LEU A 215 -2.53 -15.88 12.61
CA LEU A 215 -2.85 -14.45 12.66
C LEU A 215 -2.25 -13.68 11.49
N ALA A 216 -1.09 -14.09 10.95
CA ALA A 216 -0.54 -13.48 9.75
C ALA A 216 -1.40 -13.79 8.50
N ILE A 217 -1.96 -15.00 8.37
CA ILE A 217 -2.91 -15.32 7.29
C ILE A 217 -4.16 -14.44 7.39
N VAL A 218 -4.72 -14.30 8.59
CA VAL A 218 -5.87 -13.41 8.85
C VAL A 218 -5.53 -11.96 8.48
N SER A 219 -4.36 -11.49 8.90
CA SER A 219 -3.84 -10.15 8.62
C SER A 219 -3.67 -9.90 7.12
N MET A 220 -3.19 -10.89 6.37
CA MET A 220 -3.11 -10.82 4.91
C MET A 220 -4.50 -10.70 4.28
N GLY A 221 -5.52 -11.40 4.79
CA GLY A 221 -6.87 -11.31 4.28
C GLY A 221 -7.52 -9.93 4.51
N PHE A 222 -7.37 -9.33 5.70
CA PHE A 222 -7.78 -7.93 5.92
C PHE A 222 -7.05 -6.95 4.99
N PHE A 223 -5.72 -7.06 4.91
CA PHE A 223 -4.92 -6.14 4.11
C PHE A 223 -5.22 -6.25 2.60
N LYS A 224 -5.29 -7.47 2.04
CA LYS A 224 -5.53 -7.71 0.60
C LYS A 224 -7.00 -7.51 0.20
N SER A 225 -7.95 -7.61 1.12
CA SER A 225 -9.35 -7.18 0.92
C SER A 225 -9.54 -5.67 1.02
N LYS A 226 -8.50 -4.93 1.46
CA LYS A 226 -8.55 -3.48 1.72
C LYS A 226 -9.58 -3.10 2.78
N VAL A 227 -9.83 -3.98 3.75
CA VAL A 227 -10.70 -3.70 4.90
C VAL A 227 -9.85 -3.61 6.17
N PRO A 228 -9.81 -2.45 6.85
CA PRO A 228 -9.06 -2.31 8.09
C PRO A 228 -9.76 -3.06 9.23
N VAL A 229 -8.97 -3.55 10.18
CA VAL A 229 -9.47 -3.98 11.48
C VAL A 229 -9.97 -2.74 12.23
N ARG A 230 -11.21 -2.77 12.72
CA ARG A 230 -11.83 -1.63 13.41
C ARG A 230 -11.63 -1.69 14.92
N SER A 231 -11.52 -2.89 15.46
CA SER A 231 -11.29 -3.18 16.87
C SER A 231 -9.85 -2.83 17.25
N MET A 232 -9.72 -1.78 18.05
CA MET A 232 -8.42 -1.37 18.56
C MET A 232 -7.88 -2.35 19.62
N SER A 233 -8.76 -3.06 20.33
CA SER A 233 -8.36 -4.15 21.21
C SER A 233 -7.77 -5.31 20.42
N LEU A 234 -8.35 -5.71 19.29
CA LEU A 234 -7.76 -6.74 18.44
C LEU A 234 -6.38 -6.32 17.89
N VAL A 235 -6.25 -5.08 17.40
CA VAL A 235 -4.95 -4.55 16.96
C VAL A 235 -3.93 -4.55 18.11
N SER A 236 -4.35 -4.17 19.32
CA SER A 236 -3.54 -4.20 20.53
C SER A 236 -3.07 -5.62 20.87
N ASN A 237 -3.98 -6.59 20.85
CA ASN A 237 -3.66 -7.99 21.15
C ASN A 237 -2.70 -8.59 20.10
N ILE A 238 -2.85 -8.21 18.82
CA ILE A 238 -1.90 -8.59 17.76
C ILE A 238 -0.49 -8.07 18.09
N ILE A 239 -0.37 -6.82 18.55
CA ILE A 239 0.93 -6.26 18.97
C ILE A 239 1.51 -7.07 20.13
N ASP A 240 0.71 -7.38 21.15
CA ASP A 240 1.17 -8.15 22.31
C ASP A 240 1.65 -9.55 21.90
N ARG A 241 0.91 -10.22 21.01
CA ARG A 241 1.31 -11.54 20.48
C ARG A 241 2.63 -11.48 19.70
N ILE A 242 2.91 -10.39 18.99
CA ILE A 242 4.20 -10.21 18.32
C ILE A 242 5.32 -10.07 19.34
N CYS A 243 5.13 -9.27 20.40
CA CYS A 243 6.12 -9.14 21.47
C CYS A 243 6.39 -10.52 22.11
N GLU A 244 5.34 -11.28 22.45
CA GLU A 244 5.50 -12.64 23.00
C GLU A 244 6.33 -13.60 22.11
N ASN A 245 6.42 -13.33 20.80
CA ASN A 245 7.11 -14.17 19.81
C ASN A 245 8.24 -13.42 19.08
N GLU A 246 8.71 -12.30 19.62
CA GLU A 246 9.61 -11.35 18.95
C GLU A 246 10.91 -11.99 18.43
N SER A 247 11.43 -13.00 19.11
CA SER A 247 12.69 -13.67 18.78
C SER A 247 12.54 -14.82 17.78
N THR A 248 11.36 -15.42 17.68
CA THR A 248 11.10 -16.63 16.87
C THR A 248 10.24 -16.35 15.63
N ILE A 249 9.55 -15.21 15.59
CA ILE A 249 8.66 -14.86 14.48
C ILE A 249 9.40 -14.78 13.15
N ASN A 250 8.83 -15.42 12.13
CA ASN A 250 9.30 -15.34 10.75
C ASN A 250 9.06 -13.94 10.17
N GLU A 251 9.98 -13.46 9.34
CA GLU A 251 9.91 -12.12 8.76
C GLU A 251 8.69 -11.88 7.85
N VAL A 252 8.18 -12.91 7.16
CA VAL A 252 6.98 -12.82 6.31
C VAL A 252 5.74 -12.66 7.19
N THR A 253 5.65 -13.46 8.26
CA THR A 253 4.62 -13.37 9.31
C THR A 253 4.64 -11.97 9.94
N LEU A 254 5.81 -11.50 10.38
CA LEU A 254 5.97 -10.17 10.98
C LEU A 254 5.56 -9.05 10.02
N ALA A 255 6.00 -9.11 8.75
CA ALA A 255 5.65 -8.09 7.75
C ALA A 255 4.15 -8.04 7.47
N ALA A 256 3.45 -9.19 7.44
CA ALA A 256 2.00 -9.24 7.28
C ALA A 256 1.25 -8.56 8.44
N LEU A 257 1.67 -8.85 9.68
CA LEU A 257 1.08 -8.27 10.88
C LEU A 257 1.35 -6.76 10.97
N LEU A 258 2.59 -6.31 10.69
CA LEU A 258 2.94 -4.88 10.65
C LEU A 258 2.10 -4.10 9.62
N LYS A 259 1.83 -4.71 8.45
CA LYS A 259 0.96 -4.10 7.42
C LYS A 259 -0.46 -3.91 7.95
N VAL A 260 -1.06 -4.92 8.59
CA VAL A 260 -2.43 -4.80 9.09
C VAL A 260 -2.52 -3.80 10.24
N ILE A 261 -1.55 -3.79 11.16
CA ILE A 261 -1.49 -2.80 12.25
C ILE A 261 -1.45 -1.40 11.65
N ARG A 262 -0.54 -1.14 10.71
CA ARG A 262 -0.42 0.18 10.08
C ARG A 262 -1.68 0.58 9.31
N PHE A 263 -2.29 -0.36 8.59
CA PHE A 263 -3.48 -0.12 7.77
C PHE A 263 -4.75 0.13 8.61
N SER A 264 -4.84 -0.50 9.78
CA SER A 264 -6.05 -0.52 10.60
C SER A 264 -6.12 0.65 11.59
N ARG A 265 -4.96 1.16 12.02
CA ARG A 265 -4.90 2.24 12.99
C ARG A 265 -5.41 3.56 12.41
N LYS A 266 -6.21 4.27 13.21
CA LYS A 266 -6.67 5.64 12.92
C LYS A 266 -5.98 6.72 13.75
N PHE A 267 -5.40 6.35 14.90
CA PHE A 267 -4.70 7.26 15.82
C PHE A 267 -3.60 6.50 16.58
N PRO A 268 -2.56 7.17 17.09
CA PRO A 268 -1.56 6.52 17.94
C PRO A 268 -2.22 5.94 19.20
N ILE A 269 -1.96 4.65 19.44
CA ILE A 269 -2.39 3.91 20.63
C ILE A 269 -1.35 4.15 21.71
N ASP A 270 -1.63 5.02 22.68
CA ASP A 270 -0.81 5.28 23.88
C ASP A 270 0.72 5.24 23.61
N ASN A 271 1.54 4.96 24.64
CA ASN A 271 2.97 4.68 24.44
C ASN A 271 3.23 3.27 23.87
N LYS A 272 2.18 2.52 23.49
CA LYS A 272 2.30 1.11 23.09
C LYS A 272 3.15 0.93 21.82
N ILE A 273 3.11 1.88 20.90
CA ILE A 273 3.95 1.82 19.70
C ILE A 273 5.41 2.07 20.02
N CYS A 274 5.73 2.96 20.96
CA CYS A 274 7.10 3.13 21.42
C CYS A 274 7.62 1.84 22.04
N ILE A 275 6.88 1.24 22.98
CA ILE A 275 7.23 -0.04 23.62
C ILE A 275 7.40 -1.15 22.59
N PHE A 276 6.51 -1.22 21.61
CA PHE A 276 6.60 -2.22 20.54
C PHE A 276 7.84 -2.04 19.67
N LEU A 277 8.20 -0.80 19.33
CA LEU A 277 9.43 -0.50 18.60
C LEU A 277 10.68 -0.79 19.45
N ASP A 278 10.63 -0.56 20.76
CA ASP A 278 11.69 -0.91 21.70
C ASP A 278 11.95 -2.41 21.72
N THR A 279 10.88 -3.22 21.73
CA THR A 279 10.94 -4.67 21.61
C THR A 279 11.59 -5.09 20.29
N LEU A 280 11.10 -4.55 19.16
CA LEU A 280 11.55 -4.96 17.83
C LEU A 280 12.97 -4.48 17.48
N GLN A 281 13.49 -3.43 18.14
CA GLN A 281 14.80 -2.86 17.79
C GLN A 281 15.94 -3.87 17.86
N SER A 282 15.85 -4.82 18.81
CA SER A 282 16.83 -5.89 19.01
C SER A 282 16.79 -6.94 17.89
N GLN A 283 15.65 -7.04 17.20
CA GLN A 283 15.40 -8.02 16.14
C GLN A 283 15.81 -7.49 14.76
N VAL A 284 15.94 -6.17 14.59
CA VAL A 284 16.30 -5.53 13.31
C VAL A 284 17.48 -6.18 12.58
N PRO A 285 18.61 -6.54 13.24
CA PRO A 285 19.77 -7.11 12.54
C PRO A 285 19.52 -8.51 11.93
N ARG A 286 18.58 -9.30 12.46
CA ARG A 286 18.28 -10.65 11.96
C ARG A 286 17.23 -10.66 10.83
N LEU A 287 16.53 -9.55 10.62
CA LEU A 287 15.43 -9.44 9.67
C LEU A 287 15.91 -8.95 8.31
N SER A 288 15.24 -9.34 7.23
CA SER A 288 15.50 -8.74 5.92
C SER A 288 15.21 -7.24 5.92
N ILE A 289 15.86 -6.54 4.98
CA ILE A 289 15.61 -5.11 4.73
C ILE A 289 14.13 -4.84 4.46
N MET A 290 13.44 -5.73 3.74
CA MET A 290 12.00 -5.58 3.46
C MET A 290 11.17 -5.59 4.74
N CYS A 291 11.47 -6.45 5.70
CA CYS A 291 10.79 -6.47 6.99
C CYS A 291 11.15 -5.20 7.82
N ASN A 292 12.43 -4.80 7.84
CA ASN A 292 12.89 -3.58 8.50
C ASN A 292 12.21 -2.32 7.95
N VAL A 293 11.96 -2.24 6.64
CA VAL A 293 11.17 -1.16 6.03
C VAL A 293 9.75 -1.14 6.60
N HIS A 294 9.12 -2.28 6.85
CA HIS A 294 7.78 -2.32 7.46
C HIS A 294 7.78 -1.84 8.92
N ILE A 295 8.85 -2.09 9.68
CA ILE A 295 9.07 -1.53 11.02
C ILE A 295 9.24 -0.01 10.93
N ALA A 296 10.12 0.48 10.05
CA ALA A 296 10.33 1.91 9.82
C ALA A 296 9.03 2.64 9.39
N LEU A 297 8.22 2.01 8.55
CA LEU A 297 6.93 2.55 8.12
C LEU A 297 5.86 2.50 9.23
N LEU A 298 6.00 1.61 10.21
CA LEU A 298 5.15 1.64 11.40
C LEU A 298 5.39 2.94 12.17
N ALA A 299 6.67 3.28 12.40
CA ALA A 299 7.10 4.48 13.09
C ALA A 299 6.63 5.77 12.38
N SER A 300 6.85 5.88 11.07
CA SER A 300 6.44 7.08 10.31
C SER A 300 4.92 7.22 10.22
N SER A 301 4.16 6.12 10.12
CA SER A 301 2.70 6.18 10.10
C SER A 301 2.05 6.65 11.40
N THR A 302 2.76 6.53 12.53
CA THR A 302 2.32 7.04 13.84
C THR A 302 3.05 8.31 14.25
N LEU A 303 3.93 8.83 13.40
CA LEU A 303 4.84 9.94 13.73
C LEU A 303 5.65 9.67 15.01
N THR A 304 5.93 8.40 15.30
CA THR A 304 6.69 7.96 16.48
C THR A 304 8.17 7.93 16.11
N LYS A 305 8.94 8.91 16.61
CA LYS A 305 10.39 8.95 16.40
C LYS A 305 11.08 8.08 17.46
N HIS A 306 11.39 6.84 17.07
CA HIS A 306 12.11 5.90 17.92
C HIS A 306 13.55 5.73 17.44
N GLU A 307 14.47 6.48 18.04
CA GLU A 307 15.83 6.64 17.51
C GLU A 307 16.63 5.33 17.49
N GLY A 308 16.58 4.51 18.55
CA GLY A 308 17.33 3.25 18.63
C GLY A 308 16.96 2.25 17.52
N CYS A 309 15.66 1.99 17.35
CA CYS A 309 15.13 1.19 16.25
C CYS A 309 15.53 1.73 14.86
N LEU A 310 15.34 3.04 14.62
CA LEU A 310 15.66 3.67 13.34
C LEU A 310 17.17 3.67 13.04
N PHE A 311 18.02 3.85 14.04
CA PHE A 311 19.46 3.72 13.94
C PHE A 311 19.88 2.30 13.54
N ASN A 312 19.33 1.27 14.19
CA ASN A 312 19.62 -0.12 13.85
C ASN A 312 19.19 -0.46 12.41
N ILE A 313 18.06 0.10 11.95
CA ILE A 313 17.59 -0.09 10.57
C ILE A 313 18.55 0.56 9.58
N ALA A 314 18.94 1.82 9.84
CA ALA A 314 19.89 2.54 8.99
C ALA A 314 21.23 1.80 8.89
N LYS A 315 21.77 1.32 10.02
CA LYS A 315 23.01 0.54 10.08
C LYS A 315 22.93 -0.76 9.26
N THR A 316 21.82 -1.51 9.38
CA THR A 316 21.61 -2.75 8.62
C THR A 316 21.49 -2.51 7.12
N VAL A 317 20.88 -1.40 6.72
CA VAL A 317 20.75 -1.03 5.30
C VAL A 317 22.08 -0.53 4.74
N LEU A 318 22.84 0.28 5.48
CA LEU A 318 24.16 0.74 5.06
C LEU A 318 25.11 -0.43 4.75
N SER A 319 25.12 -1.47 5.59
CA SER A 319 25.94 -2.67 5.33
C SER A 319 25.48 -3.50 4.13
N ASN A 320 24.29 -3.24 3.59
CA ASN A 320 23.68 -3.98 2.47
C ASN A 320 23.13 -3.03 1.39
N MET A 321 23.72 -1.84 1.23
CA MET A 321 23.15 -0.78 0.39
C MET A 321 22.98 -1.21 -1.07
N SER A 322 23.99 -1.87 -1.64
CA SER A 322 23.95 -2.39 -3.02
C SER A 322 22.87 -3.45 -3.26
N GLY A 323 22.53 -4.24 -2.24
CA GLY A 323 21.45 -5.23 -2.28
C GLY A 323 20.07 -4.66 -1.96
N THR A 324 19.99 -3.42 -1.50
CA THR A 324 18.73 -2.76 -1.13
C THR A 324 17.99 -2.31 -2.37
N ARG A 325 16.71 -2.65 -2.51
CA ARG A 325 15.88 -2.25 -3.65
C ARG A 325 15.57 -0.76 -3.58
N ILE A 326 15.41 -0.09 -4.73
CA ILE A 326 14.98 1.30 -4.83
C ILE A 326 13.64 1.54 -4.11
N LYS A 327 12.73 0.57 -4.17
CA LYS A 327 11.46 0.63 -3.44
C LYS A 327 11.62 0.64 -1.92
N ASP A 328 12.66 -0.01 -1.40
CA ASP A 328 12.95 -0.03 0.02
C ASP A 328 13.65 1.26 0.44
N MET A 329 14.62 1.75 -0.36
CA MET A 329 15.26 3.06 -0.16
C MET A 329 14.23 4.20 -0.17
N GLU A 330 13.32 4.23 -1.14
CA GLU A 330 12.21 5.19 -1.22
C GLU A 330 11.43 5.27 0.10
N ARG A 331 11.07 4.11 0.66
CA ARG A 331 10.26 4.05 1.89
C ARG A 331 11.06 4.43 3.13
N LEU A 332 12.36 4.14 3.17
CA LEU A 332 13.23 4.57 4.26
C LEU A 332 13.48 6.08 4.21
N VAL A 333 13.81 6.64 3.04
CA VAL A 333 13.95 8.10 2.86
C VAL A 333 12.65 8.82 3.23
N LEU A 334 11.50 8.28 2.84
CA LEU A 334 10.20 8.79 3.33
C LEU A 334 10.12 8.74 4.86
N THR A 335 10.43 7.62 5.50
CA THR A 335 10.36 7.51 6.96
C THR A 335 11.28 8.51 7.66
N PHE A 336 12.56 8.54 7.30
CA PHE A 336 13.53 9.46 7.88
C PHE A 336 13.16 10.93 7.63
N GLY A 337 12.69 11.23 6.41
CA GLY A 337 12.17 12.54 6.05
C GLY A 337 10.94 12.93 6.85
N THR A 338 9.93 12.08 6.94
CA THR A 338 8.71 12.36 7.72
C THR A 338 9.05 12.58 9.20
N LEU A 339 9.93 11.77 9.78
CA LEU A 339 10.31 11.87 11.19
C LEU A 339 11.38 12.94 11.46
N ASN A 340 11.82 13.69 10.45
CA ASN A 340 12.88 14.69 10.55
C ASN A 340 14.13 14.14 11.28
N MET A 341 14.59 12.97 10.87
CA MET A 341 15.70 12.29 11.54
C MET A 341 16.76 11.88 10.53
N ILE A 342 18.00 12.28 10.80
CA ILE A 342 19.18 11.72 10.16
C ILE A 342 19.84 10.79 11.18
N PRO A 343 19.95 9.48 10.92
CA PRO A 343 20.60 8.54 11.84
C PRO A 343 22.05 8.93 12.09
N ASP A 344 22.48 8.87 13.36
CA ASP A 344 23.87 9.09 13.76
C ASP A 344 24.72 7.85 13.49
N THR A 345 24.87 7.50 12.22
CA THR A 345 25.70 6.39 11.73
C THR A 345 27.07 6.90 11.29
N LYS A 346 28.08 6.00 11.21
CA LYS A 346 29.43 6.35 10.74
C LYS A 346 29.43 7.04 9.36
N GLU A 347 28.57 6.55 8.47
CA GLU A 347 28.31 7.14 7.16
C GLU A 347 26.94 7.82 7.20
N ASN A 348 26.80 8.98 6.55
CA ASN A 348 25.50 9.64 6.45
C ASN A 348 24.56 8.78 5.58
N PHE A 349 23.46 8.31 6.19
CA PHE A 349 22.50 7.43 5.53
C PHE A 349 21.92 8.06 4.25
N ILE A 350 21.57 9.35 4.28
CA ILE A 350 20.90 10.03 3.17
C ILE A 350 21.87 10.27 2.01
N GLU A 351 23.09 10.71 2.31
CA GLU A 351 24.15 10.86 1.31
C GLU A 351 24.48 9.52 0.66
N SER A 352 24.54 8.44 1.45
CA SER A 352 24.78 7.08 0.94
C SER A 352 23.68 6.63 -0.02
N VAL A 353 22.41 6.95 0.26
CA VAL A 353 21.31 6.69 -0.67
C VAL A 353 21.45 7.52 -1.95
N ILE A 354 21.81 8.80 -1.86
CA ILE A 354 22.02 9.67 -3.04
C ILE A 354 23.12 9.08 -3.94
N GLU A 355 24.26 8.69 -3.37
CA GLU A 355 25.35 8.07 -4.11
C GLU A 355 24.95 6.71 -4.70
N GLU A 356 24.18 5.91 -3.98
CA GLU A 356 23.66 4.64 -4.49
C GLU A 356 22.76 4.85 -5.71
N LEU A 357 21.86 5.85 -5.67
CA LEU A 357 20.96 6.18 -6.78
C LEU A 357 21.69 6.69 -8.04
N ARG A 358 22.91 7.21 -7.88
CA ARG A 358 23.77 7.66 -8.99
C ARG A 358 24.48 6.50 -9.69
N LYS A 359 24.59 5.33 -9.07
CA LYS A 359 25.34 4.21 -9.65
C LYS A 359 24.73 3.75 -10.98
N PRO A 360 25.54 3.56 -12.04
CA PRO A 360 25.06 3.09 -13.34
C PRO A 360 24.30 1.76 -13.27
N ASP A 361 24.70 0.87 -12.37
CA ASP A 361 24.08 -0.45 -12.19
C ASP A 361 22.61 -0.37 -11.74
N ARG A 362 22.16 0.79 -11.22
CA ARG A 362 20.76 1.02 -10.84
C ARG A 362 19.84 1.35 -12.01
N GLU A 363 20.37 1.60 -13.21
CA GLU A 363 19.59 2.08 -14.34
C GLU A 363 18.45 1.12 -14.75
N THR A 364 18.70 -0.19 -14.74
CA THR A 364 17.67 -1.21 -15.05
C THR A 364 16.55 -1.22 -14.01
N GLU A 365 16.90 -1.08 -12.73
CA GLU A 365 15.92 -1.01 -11.65
C GLU A 365 15.12 0.30 -11.72
N ILE A 366 15.78 1.43 -12.02
CA ILE A 366 15.13 2.74 -12.23
C ILE A 366 14.12 2.65 -13.39
N LYS A 367 14.46 2.02 -14.51
CA LYS A 367 13.53 1.82 -15.63
C LYS A 367 12.31 0.98 -15.24
N THR A 368 12.50 -0.02 -14.38
CA THR A 368 11.43 -0.92 -13.92
C THR A 368 10.57 -0.28 -12.80
N HIS A 369 11.18 0.58 -11.99
CA HIS A 369 10.59 1.15 -10.77
C HIS A 369 10.70 2.69 -10.74
N GLY A 370 10.52 3.34 -11.90
CA GLY A 370 10.74 4.78 -12.06
C GLY A 370 9.94 5.64 -11.08
N ARG A 371 8.70 5.24 -10.75
CA ARG A 371 7.89 5.96 -9.76
C ARG A 371 8.51 5.95 -8.37
N SER A 372 9.06 4.82 -7.94
CA SER A 372 9.76 4.72 -6.65
C SER A 372 11.04 5.54 -6.65
N PHE A 373 11.77 5.58 -7.77
CA PHE A 373 12.92 6.48 -7.93
C PHE A 373 12.52 7.96 -7.79
N ALA A 374 11.50 8.41 -8.54
CA ALA A 374 11.01 9.79 -8.47
C ALA A 374 10.50 10.18 -7.07
N CYS A 375 9.74 9.29 -6.42
CA CYS A 375 9.32 9.50 -5.03
C CYS A 375 10.52 9.61 -4.08
N CYS A 376 11.51 8.74 -4.21
CA CYS A 376 12.72 8.79 -3.38
C CYS A 376 13.42 10.15 -3.51
N VAL A 377 13.64 10.62 -4.74
CA VAL A 377 14.24 11.94 -5.02
C VAL A 377 13.42 13.08 -4.43
N ALA A 378 12.09 13.03 -4.52
CA ALA A 378 11.22 14.04 -3.91
C ALA A 378 11.32 14.03 -2.37
N TYR A 379 11.40 12.86 -1.75
CA TYR A 379 11.45 12.72 -0.28
C TYR A 379 12.78 13.17 0.33
N LEU A 380 13.88 13.18 -0.45
CA LEU A 380 15.14 13.80 -0.02
C LEU A 380 14.96 15.29 0.37
N GLY A 381 14.04 15.98 -0.30
CA GLY A 381 13.71 17.37 -0.02
C GLY A 381 13.19 17.61 1.41
N LEU A 382 12.53 16.62 2.02
CA LEU A 382 12.05 16.70 3.41
C LEU A 382 13.21 16.97 4.38
N LEU A 383 14.38 16.39 4.10
CA LEU A 383 15.60 16.55 4.90
C LEU A 383 16.52 17.66 4.38
N GLY A 384 16.14 18.34 3.29
CA GLY A 384 16.91 19.46 2.73
C GLY A 384 17.99 19.06 1.74
N TYR A 385 17.91 17.85 1.20
CA TYR A 385 18.81 17.40 0.15
C TYR A 385 18.14 17.61 -1.21
N TYR A 386 18.81 18.37 -2.08
CA TYR A 386 18.30 18.74 -3.41
C TYR A 386 19.28 18.35 -4.53
N PRO A 387 19.56 17.05 -4.75
CA PRO A 387 20.53 16.60 -5.75
C PRO A 387 20.03 16.89 -7.17
N ILE A 388 20.54 17.98 -7.77
CA ILE A 388 20.05 18.51 -9.04
C ILE A 388 20.14 17.51 -10.18
N ASP A 389 21.19 16.70 -10.25
CA ASP A 389 21.40 15.67 -11.27
C ASP A 389 20.29 14.60 -11.24
N LEU A 390 19.88 14.15 -10.05
CA LEU A 390 18.80 13.19 -9.88
C LEU A 390 17.44 13.83 -10.18
N MET A 391 17.24 15.10 -9.80
CA MET A 391 16.03 15.87 -10.12
C MET A 391 15.88 16.08 -11.63
N GLU A 392 16.97 16.44 -12.32
CA GLU A 392 17.04 16.56 -13.78
C GLU A 392 16.69 15.23 -14.46
N LYS A 393 17.20 14.11 -13.94
CA LYS A 393 16.87 12.77 -14.45
C LYS A 393 15.39 12.44 -14.32
N VAL A 394 14.75 12.78 -13.18
CA VAL A 394 13.31 12.57 -12.99
C VAL A 394 12.47 13.47 -13.88
N LEU A 395 12.88 14.74 -14.03
CA LEU A 395 12.15 15.69 -14.86
C LEU A 395 12.39 15.44 -16.35
N ASN A 396 13.39 14.66 -16.76
CA ASN A 396 13.63 14.36 -18.17
C ASN A 396 12.35 13.82 -18.88
N LYS A 397 12.05 14.37 -20.06
CA LYS A 397 10.83 14.02 -20.82
C LYS A 397 10.74 12.53 -21.14
N GLU A 398 11.85 11.89 -21.53
CA GLU A 398 11.88 10.45 -21.82
C GLU A 398 11.58 9.62 -20.57
N PHE A 399 12.13 10.03 -19.42
CA PHE A 399 11.86 9.39 -18.14
C PHE A 399 10.37 9.50 -17.76
N LEU A 400 9.80 10.70 -17.88
CA LEU A 400 8.38 10.95 -17.58
C LEU A 400 7.45 10.13 -18.47
N GLU A 401 7.70 10.13 -19.79
CA GLU A 401 6.90 9.38 -20.75
C GLU A 401 6.96 7.86 -20.51
N LYS A 402 8.14 7.31 -20.20
CA LYS A 402 8.28 5.87 -19.89
C LYS A 402 7.64 5.48 -18.55
N THR A 403 7.75 6.33 -17.54
CA THR A 403 7.35 6.00 -16.16
C THR A 403 5.87 6.27 -15.87
N TYR A 404 5.33 7.35 -16.42
CA TYR A 404 3.98 7.82 -16.16
C TYR A 404 3.09 7.80 -17.40
N GLY A 405 3.67 7.97 -18.59
CA GLY A 405 2.96 8.09 -19.86
C GLY A 405 3.00 9.51 -20.40
N LYS A 406 2.37 9.72 -21.56
CA LYS A 406 2.45 10.98 -22.33
C LYS A 406 1.74 12.18 -21.69
N TYR A 407 0.76 11.94 -20.82
CA TYR A 407 -0.12 12.99 -20.31
C TYR A 407 0.24 13.36 -18.87
N CYS A 408 0.36 14.65 -18.57
CA CYS A 408 0.68 15.14 -17.23
C CYS A 408 -0.31 14.67 -16.14
N LEU A 409 -1.58 14.39 -16.49
CA LEU A 409 -2.57 13.82 -15.57
C LEU A 409 -2.21 12.41 -15.07
N SER A 410 -1.18 11.77 -15.62
CA SER A 410 -0.64 10.52 -15.09
C SER A 410 0.45 10.74 -14.03
N TYR A 411 1.03 11.95 -13.94
CA TYR A 411 2.13 12.27 -13.04
C TYR A 411 1.65 12.31 -11.60
N GLY A 412 2.45 11.76 -10.69
CA GLY A 412 2.23 11.85 -9.24
C GLY A 412 2.59 13.23 -8.67
N ARG A 413 2.32 13.44 -7.38
CA ARG A 413 2.63 14.69 -6.66
C ARG A 413 4.14 14.95 -6.64
N GLU A 414 4.94 13.89 -6.59
CA GLU A 414 6.40 13.93 -6.57
C GLU A 414 6.99 14.72 -7.74
N ILE A 415 6.37 14.67 -8.92
CA ILE A 415 6.82 15.43 -10.10
C ILE A 415 6.60 16.94 -9.88
N LEU A 416 5.44 17.33 -9.35
CA LEU A 416 5.16 18.72 -9.02
C LEU A 416 6.07 19.21 -7.87
N THR A 417 6.36 18.35 -6.90
CA THR A 417 7.31 18.65 -5.83
C THR A 417 8.71 18.91 -6.40
N ILE A 418 9.27 17.99 -7.20
CA ILE A 418 10.61 18.16 -7.77
C ILE A 418 10.70 19.39 -8.67
N HIS A 419 9.70 19.61 -9.53
CA HIS A 419 9.60 20.82 -10.37
C HIS A 419 9.70 22.10 -9.55
N ASN A 420 8.94 22.18 -8.46
CA ASN A 420 8.94 23.36 -7.62
C ASN A 420 10.23 23.50 -6.79
N LEU A 421 10.79 22.40 -6.29
CA LEU A 421 12.05 22.42 -5.53
C LEU A 421 13.22 22.93 -6.39
N VAL A 422 13.30 22.54 -7.66
CA VAL A 422 14.30 23.08 -8.59
C VAL A 422 14.14 24.60 -8.70
N LYS A 423 12.91 25.10 -8.89
CA LYS A 423 12.66 26.55 -8.98
C LYS A 423 12.97 27.32 -7.69
N ILE A 424 12.83 26.67 -6.54
CA ILE A 424 13.07 27.31 -5.24
C ILE A 424 14.58 27.36 -4.94
N PHE A 425 15.29 26.24 -5.12
CA PHE A 425 16.66 26.07 -4.65
C PHE A 425 17.74 26.07 -5.74
N HIS A 426 17.37 25.94 -7.01
CA HIS A 426 18.26 25.93 -8.19
C HIS A 426 17.73 26.92 -9.24
N LYS A 427 17.55 28.19 -8.85
CA LYS A 427 16.89 29.24 -9.65
C LYS A 427 17.57 29.49 -11.01
N GLU A 428 18.86 29.20 -11.10
CA GLU A 428 19.69 29.30 -12.30
C GLU A 428 19.44 28.16 -13.31
N LYS A 429 18.78 27.07 -12.89
CA LYS A 429 18.48 25.92 -13.74
C LYS A 429 17.10 26.06 -14.38
N CYS A 430 17.06 26.13 -15.70
CA CYS A 430 15.82 26.04 -16.46
C CYS A 430 15.59 24.60 -16.91
N LEU A 431 14.64 23.90 -16.29
CA LEU A 431 14.23 22.56 -16.69
C LEU A 431 12.88 22.64 -17.41
N GLU A 432 12.88 22.46 -18.72
CA GLU A 432 11.72 22.70 -19.59
C GLU A 432 10.69 21.57 -19.63
N ALA A 433 10.85 20.51 -18.84
CA ALA A 433 10.09 19.29 -19.05
C ALA A 433 8.66 19.31 -18.49
N VAL A 434 8.39 20.12 -17.47
CA VAL A 434 7.04 20.38 -16.98
C VAL A 434 6.70 21.83 -17.24
N THR A 435 5.76 22.06 -18.14
CA THR A 435 5.32 23.41 -18.49
C THR A 435 4.54 24.06 -17.33
N GLU A 436 4.47 25.39 -17.30
CA GLU A 436 3.65 26.10 -16.30
C GLU A 436 2.18 25.66 -16.30
N LYS A 437 1.64 25.36 -17.48
CA LYS A 437 0.26 24.90 -17.62
C LYS A 437 0.06 23.53 -16.98
N GLU A 438 1.02 22.62 -17.16
CA GLU A 438 1.00 21.30 -16.53
C GLU A 438 1.18 21.43 -15.02
N ALA A 439 2.11 22.26 -14.55
CA ALA A 439 2.30 22.52 -13.12
C ALA A 439 1.01 23.04 -12.44
N VAL A 440 0.31 24.00 -13.07
CA VAL A 440 -1.00 24.48 -12.58
C VAL A 440 -2.05 23.36 -12.59
N THR A 441 -2.05 22.50 -13.60
CA THR A 441 -2.97 21.36 -13.70
C THR A 441 -2.73 20.36 -12.57
N LEU A 442 -1.46 20.05 -12.28
CA LEU A 442 -1.07 19.18 -11.18
C LEU A 442 -1.41 19.81 -9.82
N ALA A 443 -1.21 21.13 -9.67
CA ALA A 443 -1.58 21.84 -8.46
C ALA A 443 -3.08 21.68 -8.17
N LYS A 444 -3.95 21.92 -9.16
CA LYS A 444 -5.41 21.71 -9.04
C LYS A 444 -5.78 20.30 -8.56
N ARG A 445 -4.97 19.29 -8.92
CA ARG A 445 -5.22 17.90 -8.54
C ARG A 445 -4.76 17.58 -7.10
N TYR A 446 -3.67 18.19 -6.65
CA TYR A 446 -2.96 17.76 -5.45
C TYR A 446 -3.11 18.66 -4.24
N THR A 447 -3.63 19.88 -4.43
CA THR A 447 -3.96 20.81 -3.34
C THR A 447 -5.42 20.64 -2.90
N ASP A 448 -5.66 20.80 -1.61
CA ASP A 448 -7.00 20.96 -1.06
C ASP A 448 -7.52 22.38 -1.34
N TYR A 449 -8.83 22.54 -1.26
CA TYR A 449 -9.45 23.86 -1.30
C TYR A 449 -9.06 24.69 -0.05
N ILE A 450 -9.09 26.03 -0.14
CA ILE A 450 -8.88 26.92 1.01
C ILE A 450 -10.18 27.04 1.81
N PRO A 451 -10.21 26.77 3.13
CA PRO A 451 -11.42 26.92 3.94
C PRO A 451 -12.01 28.33 3.88
N ASP A 452 -13.32 28.42 3.65
CA ASP A 452 -14.07 29.67 3.59
C ASP A 452 -15.40 29.53 4.32
N ILE A 453 -15.75 30.48 5.20
CA ILE A 453 -16.95 30.42 6.04
C ILE A 453 -18.25 30.30 5.22
N ASN A 454 -18.24 30.73 3.96
CA ASN A 454 -19.40 30.71 3.07
C ASN A 454 -19.67 29.34 2.45
N PHE A 455 -18.77 28.35 2.59
CA PHE A 455 -19.04 27.02 2.07
C PHE A 455 -19.98 26.23 3.01
N HIS A 456 -21.04 25.66 2.42
CA HIS A 456 -21.98 24.79 3.12
C HIS A 456 -21.43 23.36 3.26
N LYS A 457 -20.46 23.15 4.17
CA LYS A 457 -19.89 21.83 4.48
C LYS A 457 -19.50 21.67 5.95
N GLN A 458 -19.35 20.42 6.38
CA GLN A 458 -18.76 20.10 7.67
C GLN A 458 -17.23 20.26 7.62
N TYR A 459 -16.68 21.07 8.52
CA TYR A 459 -15.24 21.29 8.62
C TYR A 459 -14.57 20.28 9.54
N ASN A 460 -13.41 19.77 9.09
CA ASN A 460 -12.51 19.02 9.97
C ASN A 460 -11.80 19.95 10.96
N VAL A 461 -11.10 19.35 11.94
CA VAL A 461 -10.44 20.08 13.03
C VAL A 461 -9.42 21.11 12.53
N THR A 462 -8.62 20.78 11.50
CA THR A 462 -7.64 21.73 10.95
C THR A 462 -8.30 22.83 10.12
N GLU A 463 -9.36 22.52 9.38
CA GLU A 463 -10.12 23.53 8.63
C GLU A 463 -10.79 24.55 9.58
N LYS A 464 -11.30 24.08 10.73
CA LYS A 464 -11.82 24.97 11.78
C LYS A 464 -10.73 25.89 12.35
N MET A 465 -9.54 25.34 12.61
CA MET A 465 -8.38 26.14 13.05
C MET A 465 -8.02 27.22 12.01
N PHE A 466 -8.02 26.88 10.71
CA PHE A 466 -7.75 27.84 9.65
C PHE A 466 -8.75 29.01 9.68
N LEU A 467 -10.05 28.70 9.76
CA LEU A 467 -11.10 29.71 9.78
C LEU A 467 -11.03 30.61 11.02
N ASP A 468 -10.79 30.00 12.18
CA ASP A 468 -10.67 30.70 13.46
C ASP A 468 -9.44 31.62 13.48
N LEU A 469 -8.27 31.10 13.06
CA LEU A 469 -7.05 31.88 12.95
C LEU A 469 -7.24 33.06 11.99
N ARG A 470 -7.82 32.81 10.81
CA ARG A 470 -8.11 33.86 9.83
C ARG A 470 -8.97 34.96 10.44
N LYS A 471 -10.06 34.61 11.13
CA LYS A 471 -10.93 35.58 11.79
C LYS A 471 -10.19 36.43 12.83
N VAL A 472 -9.34 35.82 13.65
CA VAL A 472 -8.56 36.54 14.68
C VAL A 472 -7.60 37.53 14.02
N VAL A 473 -6.89 37.10 12.97
CA VAL A 473 -5.92 37.93 12.25
C VAL A 473 -6.63 39.07 11.51
N GLU A 474 -7.75 38.80 10.82
CA GLU A 474 -8.56 39.82 10.12
C GLU A 474 -9.04 40.90 11.08
N THR A 475 -9.55 40.49 12.24
CA THR A 475 -10.03 41.42 13.28
C THR A 475 -8.88 42.25 13.86
N THR A 476 -7.74 41.63 14.12
CA THR A 476 -6.56 42.28 14.73
C THR A 476 -5.92 43.30 13.80
N ARG A 477 -5.96 43.04 12.48
CA ARG A 477 -5.26 43.85 11.47
C ARG A 477 -6.15 44.90 10.80
N GLY A 478 -7.42 45.01 11.21
CA GLY A 478 -8.31 46.06 10.75
C GLY A 478 -9.17 45.72 9.54
N GLY A 479 -9.20 44.47 9.08
CA GLY A 479 -10.09 44.05 8.00
C GLY A 479 -9.60 42.87 7.15
N PRO A 480 -10.48 42.29 6.31
CA PRO A 480 -10.17 41.17 5.42
C PRO A 480 -9.25 41.52 4.23
N GLU A 481 -8.96 42.79 3.98
CA GLU A 481 -7.98 43.25 2.98
C GLU A 481 -6.53 43.00 3.37
N TYR A 482 -6.25 42.87 4.67
CA TYR A 482 -4.90 42.66 5.22
C TYR A 482 -4.53 41.19 5.41
N VAL A 483 -5.43 40.27 5.05
CA VAL A 483 -5.29 38.84 5.27
C VAL A 483 -5.82 38.06 4.07
N THR A 484 -5.05 37.11 3.56
CA THR A 484 -5.51 36.23 2.48
C THR A 484 -5.12 34.78 2.73
N GLY A 485 -5.99 33.85 2.30
CA GLY A 485 -5.74 32.42 2.35
C GLY A 485 -5.29 31.91 0.98
N GLN A 486 -4.10 31.31 0.88
CA GLN A 486 -3.59 30.87 -0.42
C GLN A 486 -2.59 29.72 -0.34
N HIS A 487 -2.40 29.03 -1.47
CA HIS A 487 -1.29 28.11 -1.72
C HIS A 487 -0.09 28.83 -2.34
N ILE A 488 0.86 29.28 -1.50
CA ILE A 488 2.14 29.84 -1.96
C ILE A 488 3.03 28.76 -2.59
N LEU A 489 3.00 27.56 -2.01
CA LEU A 489 3.72 26.39 -2.47
C LEU A 489 2.71 25.35 -3.02
N PRO A 490 2.46 25.30 -4.33
CA PRO A 490 1.35 24.53 -4.91
C PRO A 490 1.54 23.01 -4.90
N HIS A 491 2.69 22.52 -4.43
CA HIS A 491 2.95 21.09 -4.21
C HIS A 491 2.64 20.64 -2.78
N HIS A 492 2.43 21.58 -1.85
CA HIS A 492 1.91 21.29 -0.52
C HIS A 492 0.39 21.22 -0.57
N GLN A 493 -0.18 20.25 0.12
CA GLN A 493 -1.61 19.98 0.01
C GLN A 493 -2.48 21.07 0.64
N ARG A 494 -2.02 21.70 1.72
CA ARG A 494 -2.80 22.68 2.50
C ARG A 494 -2.25 24.08 2.29
N GLY A 495 -3.16 25.03 2.11
CA GLY A 495 -2.82 26.44 2.03
C GLY A 495 -2.56 27.05 3.40
N ASP A 496 -2.11 28.29 3.37
CA ASP A 496 -1.68 29.06 4.54
C ASP A 496 -2.41 30.40 4.59
N ILE A 497 -2.20 31.13 5.68
CA ILE A 497 -2.67 32.51 5.81
C ILE A 497 -1.48 33.44 5.59
N ILE A 498 -1.67 34.44 4.73
CA ILE A 498 -0.63 35.39 4.33
C ILE A 498 -1.04 36.78 4.80
N ILE A 499 -0.08 37.48 5.40
CA ILE A 499 -0.18 38.87 5.82
C ILE A 499 1.08 39.63 5.38
N CYS A 500 1.00 40.95 5.35
CA CYS A 500 2.10 41.81 4.97
C CYS A 500 2.17 43.03 5.89
N ASP A 501 3.35 43.35 6.40
CA ASP A 501 3.63 44.55 7.19
C ASP A 501 4.60 45.46 6.45
N SER A 502 4.36 46.77 6.52
CA SER A 502 5.33 47.78 6.08
C SER A 502 6.55 47.83 7.00
N GLN A 503 7.58 48.58 6.61
CA GLN A 503 8.76 48.83 7.46
C GLN A 503 8.43 49.51 8.80
N ASN A 504 7.29 50.16 8.90
CA ASN A 504 6.81 50.82 10.13
C ASN A 504 5.85 49.93 10.93
N ASP A 505 5.88 48.61 10.72
CA ASP A 505 5.01 47.62 11.38
C ASP A 505 3.49 47.87 11.20
N SER A 506 3.12 48.61 10.15
CA SER A 506 1.70 48.85 9.82
C SER A 506 1.23 47.83 8.79
N PRO A 507 0.02 47.23 8.95
CA PRO A 507 -0.55 46.30 7.98
C PRO A 507 -0.67 46.87 6.56
N VAL A 508 -0.33 46.04 5.57
CA VAL A 508 -0.44 46.34 4.14
C VAL A 508 -1.45 45.38 3.50
N GLU A 509 -2.25 45.89 2.56
CA GLU A 509 -3.23 45.08 1.83
C GLU A 509 -2.57 43.94 1.04
N VAL A 510 -3.19 42.76 1.05
CA VAL A 510 -2.68 41.53 0.39
C VAL A 510 -3.65 40.95 -0.65
N LYS A 511 -4.77 41.63 -0.92
CA LYS A 511 -5.77 41.21 -1.91
C LYS A 511 -5.17 41.20 -3.33
N ASP A 512 -5.62 40.24 -4.15
CA ASP A 512 -5.30 40.09 -5.58
C ASP A 512 -3.83 39.86 -5.98
N VAL A 513 -2.93 39.64 -5.02
CA VAL A 513 -1.49 39.41 -5.29
C VAL A 513 -1.22 38.03 -5.90
N PHE A 514 -2.01 37.00 -5.53
CA PHE A 514 -1.64 35.61 -5.76
C PHE A 514 -2.56 34.88 -6.75
N LYS A 515 -1.97 34.24 -7.78
CA LYS A 515 -2.67 33.39 -8.75
C LYS A 515 -2.54 31.90 -8.39
N PHE A 516 -3.66 31.20 -8.27
CA PHE A 516 -3.66 29.78 -7.90
C PHE A 516 -2.78 28.91 -8.82
N GLY A 517 -2.08 27.93 -8.22
CA GLY A 517 -1.35 26.88 -8.93
C GLY A 517 0.06 27.24 -9.38
N LYS A 518 0.55 28.44 -9.02
CA LYS A 518 1.91 28.89 -9.28
C LYS A 518 2.67 29.09 -7.98
N LEU A 519 3.99 28.97 -8.06
CA LEU A 519 4.87 29.47 -7.01
C LEU A 519 4.80 31.00 -7.00
N HIS A 520 4.73 31.58 -5.81
CA HIS A 520 4.78 33.02 -5.60
C HIS A 520 5.97 33.32 -4.72
N PRO A 521 7.08 33.86 -5.24
CA PRO A 521 8.09 34.50 -4.39
C PRO A 521 7.46 35.65 -3.63
N ALA A 522 7.98 35.95 -2.45
CA ALA A 522 7.63 37.18 -1.76
C ALA A 522 7.87 38.36 -2.71
N PRO A 523 6.91 39.28 -2.86
CA PRO A 523 7.09 40.48 -3.66
C PRO A 523 8.39 41.19 -3.29
N ASN A 524 9.14 41.63 -4.31
CA ASN A 524 10.38 42.37 -4.12
C ASN A 524 10.05 43.84 -3.81
N ASP A 525 9.36 44.05 -2.70
CA ASP A 525 9.09 45.34 -2.10
C ASP A 525 9.84 45.47 -0.77
N SER A 526 9.77 46.63 -0.14
CA SER A 526 10.37 46.87 1.17
C SER A 526 9.57 46.28 2.32
N ASN A 527 8.48 45.56 2.04
CA ASN A 527 7.56 45.07 3.05
C ASN A 527 7.99 43.69 3.57
N ILE A 528 7.45 43.33 4.73
CA ILE A 528 7.69 42.05 5.37
C ILE A 528 6.48 41.15 5.11
N TRP A 529 6.67 40.16 4.24
CA TRP A 529 5.66 39.16 3.92
C TRP A 529 5.75 37.98 4.88
N ILE A 530 4.64 37.70 5.57
CA ILE A 530 4.59 36.70 6.63
C ILE A 530 3.56 35.64 6.27
N VAL A 531 3.91 34.37 6.45
CA VAL A 531 3.04 33.22 6.20
C VAL A 531 2.80 32.48 7.52
N LEU A 532 1.55 32.51 7.98
CA LEU A 532 1.09 31.72 9.11
C LEU A 532 0.78 30.30 8.64
N VAL A 533 1.67 29.36 8.97
CA VAL A 533 1.59 27.97 8.53
C VAL A 533 0.75 27.17 9.52
N ILE A 534 -0.36 26.58 9.08
CA ILE A 534 -1.24 25.81 9.97
C ILE A 534 -0.60 24.47 10.33
N ALA A 535 -0.07 24.36 11.55
CA ALA A 535 0.53 23.13 12.07
C ALA A 535 -0.50 22.29 12.84
N GLY A 536 -1.33 21.55 12.12
CA GLY A 536 -2.30 20.60 12.69
C GLY A 536 -1.66 19.41 13.43
N ARG A 537 -2.50 18.56 14.05
CA ARG A 537 -2.04 17.37 14.84
C ARG A 537 -1.10 16.42 14.08
N ASN A 538 -1.26 16.28 12.76
CA ASN A 538 -0.52 15.32 11.95
C ASN A 538 0.79 15.87 11.39
N VAL A 539 1.24 17.04 11.85
CA VAL A 539 2.53 17.61 11.43
C VAL A 539 3.51 17.80 12.58
N LEU A 540 3.17 17.27 13.77
CA LEU A 540 4.03 17.18 14.94
C LEU A 540 4.31 15.70 15.22
N LEU A 541 5.49 15.41 15.75
CA LEU A 541 5.85 14.06 16.17
C LEU A 541 5.02 13.65 17.39
N HIS A 542 4.70 12.36 17.48
CA HIS A 542 3.88 11.84 18.57
C HIS A 542 4.59 12.01 19.91
N ASN A 543 3.84 12.44 20.93
CA ASN A 543 4.34 12.74 22.28
C ASN A 543 5.50 13.75 22.31
N SER A 544 5.55 14.64 21.33
CA SER A 544 6.55 15.69 21.20
C SER A 544 5.91 16.94 20.60
N ASP A 545 6.53 18.10 20.81
CA ASP A 545 6.22 19.34 20.08
C ASP A 545 7.19 19.55 18.90
N GLU A 546 8.05 18.56 18.60
CA GLU A 546 8.95 18.57 17.45
C GLU A 546 8.13 18.50 16.14
N PRO A 547 8.38 19.38 15.17
CA PRO A 547 7.73 19.34 13.87
C PRO A 547 8.23 18.17 13.01
N CYS A 548 7.32 17.55 12.26
CA CYS A 548 7.67 16.53 11.29
C CYS A 548 8.35 17.18 10.06
N GLY A 549 9.07 16.38 9.26
CA GLY A 549 9.84 16.95 8.14
C GLY A 549 8.97 17.57 7.03
N HIS A 550 7.68 17.21 6.93
CA HIS A 550 6.77 17.91 6.00
C HIS A 550 6.57 19.37 6.38
N LEU A 551 6.39 19.67 7.68
CA LEU A 551 6.25 21.04 8.16
C LEU A 551 7.57 21.81 8.01
N LEU A 552 8.69 21.19 8.37
CA LEU A 552 10.00 21.82 8.24
C LEU A 552 10.40 22.10 6.79
N SER A 553 10.12 21.17 5.87
CA SER A 553 10.34 21.39 4.44
C SER A 553 9.56 22.59 3.94
N LYS A 554 8.27 22.68 4.31
CA LYS A 554 7.41 23.81 3.93
C LYS A 554 7.94 25.14 4.45
N ILE A 555 8.36 25.19 5.72
CA ILE A 555 8.98 26.40 6.31
C ILE A 555 10.26 26.77 5.57
N ARG A 556 11.13 25.80 5.29
CA ARG A 556 12.40 26.03 4.57
C ARG A 556 12.16 26.60 3.17
N GLU A 557 11.19 26.04 2.45
CA GLU A 557 10.82 26.47 1.10
C GLU A 557 10.19 27.88 1.10
N LEU A 558 9.29 28.19 2.03
CA LEU A 558 8.72 29.53 2.18
C LEU A 558 9.80 30.57 2.47
N ASN A 559 10.73 30.25 3.38
CA ASN A 559 11.85 31.13 3.70
C ASN A 559 12.78 31.35 2.49
N ALA A 560 13.07 30.30 1.71
CA ALA A 560 13.86 30.42 0.48
C ALA A 560 13.16 31.25 -0.63
N MET A 561 11.84 31.38 -0.52
CA MET A 561 11.00 32.22 -1.38
C MET A 561 10.87 33.66 -0.87
N GLY A 562 11.51 34.01 0.26
CA GLY A 562 11.55 35.37 0.82
C GLY A 562 10.48 35.67 1.87
N TYR A 563 9.66 34.70 2.26
CA TYR A 563 8.66 34.88 3.33
C TYR A 563 9.25 34.67 4.72
N LYS A 564 8.68 35.34 5.72
CA LYS A 564 8.86 34.98 7.12
C LYS A 564 7.78 33.97 7.52
N SER A 565 8.18 32.74 7.82
CA SER A 565 7.23 31.66 8.14
C SER A 565 6.99 31.57 9.65
N ALA A 566 5.72 31.61 10.07
CA ALA A 566 5.31 31.49 11.46
C ALA A 566 4.38 30.26 11.63
N PRO A 567 4.86 29.12 12.14
CA PRO A 567 4.01 27.96 12.36
C PRO A 567 3.05 28.19 13.53
N VAL A 568 1.76 27.97 13.30
CA VAL A 568 0.71 28.04 14.33
C VAL A 568 0.43 26.62 14.84
N ILE A 569 0.95 26.31 16.02
CA ILE A 569 0.98 24.94 16.57
C ILE A 569 -0.38 24.57 17.18
N TRP A 570 -1.00 23.49 16.69
CA TRP A 570 -2.31 23.03 17.17
C TRP A 570 -2.35 22.81 18.69
N ASN A 571 -1.32 22.16 19.27
CA ASN A 571 -1.28 21.83 20.70
C ASN A 571 -1.29 23.06 21.62
N ILE A 572 -0.82 24.19 21.11
CA ILE A 572 -0.82 25.48 21.81
C ILE A 572 -2.13 26.20 21.51
N TYR A 573 -2.42 26.43 20.23
CA TYR A 573 -3.56 27.23 19.76
C TYR A 573 -4.91 26.70 20.24
N SER A 574 -5.10 25.36 20.25
CA SER A 574 -6.36 24.74 20.66
C SER A 574 -6.66 24.81 22.16
N LYS A 575 -5.69 25.20 22.98
CA LYS A 575 -5.86 25.41 24.43
C LYS A 575 -6.26 26.85 24.78
N LEU A 576 -6.18 27.77 23.81
CA LEU A 576 -6.52 29.17 23.99
C LEU A 576 -8.04 29.33 23.89
N ASN A 577 -8.66 29.84 24.95
CA ASN A 577 -10.12 29.86 25.09
C ASN A 577 -10.75 31.21 24.70
N THR A 578 -10.03 32.30 24.92
CA THR A 578 -10.53 33.66 24.62
C THR A 578 -9.99 34.17 23.30
N PHE A 579 -10.60 35.24 22.79
CA PHE A 579 -10.12 35.90 21.58
C PHE A 579 -8.78 36.61 21.86
N GLU A 580 -8.67 37.23 23.03
CA GLU A 580 -7.52 37.99 23.51
C GLU A 580 -6.28 37.10 23.65
N ASP A 581 -6.41 35.91 24.25
CA ASP A 581 -5.30 34.95 24.38
C ASP A 581 -4.78 34.50 23.01
N LYS A 582 -5.71 34.27 22.06
CA LYS A 582 -5.37 33.89 20.68
C LYS A 582 -4.66 35.03 19.97
N GLN A 583 -5.18 36.25 20.11
CA GLN A 583 -4.59 37.44 19.53
C GLN A 583 -3.17 37.68 20.04
N GLU A 584 -2.94 37.60 21.35
CA GLU A 584 -1.62 37.74 21.96
C GLU A 584 -0.64 36.69 21.43
N TYR A 585 -1.04 35.41 21.44
CA TYR A 585 -0.23 34.32 20.90
C TYR A 585 0.14 34.56 19.43
N ILE A 586 -0.82 34.95 18.59
CA ILE A 586 -0.60 35.22 17.17
C ILE A 586 0.38 36.39 16.98
N ASN A 587 0.21 37.47 17.73
CA ASN A 587 1.10 38.63 17.64
C ASN A 587 2.53 38.27 18.04
N ASN A 588 2.69 37.43 19.08
CA ASN A 588 4.01 36.97 19.53
C ASN A 588 4.70 36.12 18.45
N ILE A 589 4.00 35.15 17.84
CA ILE A 589 4.62 34.33 16.77
C ILE A 589 4.92 35.15 15.50
N ILE A 590 4.13 36.19 15.21
CA ILE A 590 4.39 37.13 14.11
C ILE A 590 5.66 37.93 14.41
N ALA A 591 5.78 38.49 15.62
CA ALA A 591 6.96 39.25 16.03
C ALA A 591 8.23 38.39 16.03
N GLU A 592 8.16 37.16 16.54
CA GLU A 592 9.26 36.20 16.47
C GLU A 592 9.67 35.91 15.01
N ALA A 593 8.70 35.68 14.12
CA ALA A 593 8.99 35.40 12.71
C ALA A 593 9.66 36.59 12.00
N LYS A 594 9.33 37.83 12.38
CA LYS A 594 10.01 39.04 11.86
C LYS A 594 11.46 39.15 12.31
N SER A 595 11.77 38.68 13.52
CA SER A 595 13.10 38.80 14.14
C SER A 595 14.14 37.81 13.62
N ARG A 596 13.69 36.72 12.96
CA ARG A 596 14.54 35.72 12.28
C ARG A 596 14.80 36.14 10.86
#